data_AF-A0A7W7B3W2-F1
#
_entry.id   AF-A0A7W7B3W2-F1
#
_cell.length_a   1.000
_cell.length_b   1.000
_cell.length_c   1.000
_cell.angle_alpha   90.00
_cell.angle_beta   90.00
_cell.angle_gamma   90.00
#
_symmetry.space_group_name_H-M   'P 1'
#
loop_
_entity.id
_entity.type
_entity.pdbx_description
1 polymer ?
#
loop_
_entity_poly.entity_id
_entity_poly.type
_entity_poly.pdbx_seq_one_letter_code
_entity_poly.pdbx_strand_id
1 'polypeptide(L)'
;MRRALLLIPALGLAACNPSSAEIESALLSRGFGKQESTCVARELGGRLQERDWLLIAEVAGDTMRTQDEWRDMTVGEIGDKLARLGDTRLISTLMRAGLGCSLLGGERVAGGATL
;
A
#
# COMPACT_ATOMS: atom_id res chain seq x y z
N MET A 1 28.71 9.11 -30.84
CA MET A 1 27.60 9.90 -30.26
C MET A 1 26.51 8.88 -29.89
N ARG A 2 26.50 8.20 -28.73
CA ARG A 2 26.38 8.61 -27.31
C ARG A 2 25.13 9.48 -27.07
N ARG A 3 24.20 8.96 -26.25
CA ARG A 3 22.82 9.40 -25.91
C ARG A 3 21.76 8.75 -26.81
N ALA A 4 21.17 7.61 -26.46
CA ALA A 4 20.02 7.61 -25.55
C ALA A 4 19.78 6.24 -24.86
N LEU A 5 20.85 5.51 -24.56
CA LEU A 5 20.81 4.16 -23.97
C LEU A 5 20.78 4.15 -22.42
N LEU A 6 20.19 5.17 -21.77
CA LEU A 6 20.35 5.39 -20.31
C LEU A 6 19.10 5.91 -19.57
N LEU A 7 17.88 5.41 -19.82
CA LEU A 7 16.71 5.81 -19.01
C LEU A 7 15.75 4.65 -18.62
N ILE A 8 16.19 3.40 -18.68
CA ILE A 8 15.38 2.24 -18.23
C ILE A 8 15.97 1.57 -16.96
N PRO A 9 16.36 2.34 -15.92
CA PRO A 9 16.24 1.86 -14.55
C PRO A 9 15.22 2.66 -13.73
N ALA A 10 14.37 3.47 -14.37
CA ALA A 10 13.39 4.35 -13.69
C ALA A 10 12.19 3.62 -13.04
N LEU A 11 12.26 2.30 -12.88
CA LEU A 11 11.34 1.52 -12.04
C LEU A 11 12.11 0.75 -10.96
N GLY A 12 13.23 1.31 -10.51
CA GLY A 12 13.70 1.01 -9.17
C GLY A 12 12.62 1.48 -8.19
N LEU A 13 12.01 0.53 -7.47
CA LEU A 13 11.35 0.76 -6.18
C LEU A 13 12.38 1.22 -5.13
N ALA A 14 13.22 2.19 -5.49
CA ALA A 14 14.33 2.74 -4.72
C ALA A 14 14.01 4.16 -4.23
N ALA A 15 12.76 4.59 -4.29
CA ALA A 15 12.29 5.62 -3.39
C ALA A 15 12.07 4.94 -2.04
N CYS A 16 13.12 4.88 -1.23
CA CYS A 16 13.08 4.45 0.16
C CYS A 16 12.14 5.28 1.06
N ASN A 17 11.31 6.15 0.49
CA ASN A 17 10.24 6.86 1.16
C ASN A 17 9.28 7.35 0.06
N PRO A 18 8.42 6.48 -0.49
CA PRO A 18 7.54 6.86 -1.58
C PRO A 18 6.61 8.00 -1.13
N SER A 19 6.43 8.96 -2.03
CA SER A 19 5.43 10.01 -1.88
C SER A 19 4.02 9.43 -1.91
N SER A 20 3.03 10.14 -1.35
CA SER A 20 1.62 9.74 -1.46
C SER A 20 1.19 9.49 -2.90
N ALA A 21 1.67 10.28 -3.87
CA ALA A 21 1.31 10.08 -5.29
C ALA A 21 1.84 8.74 -5.84
N GLU A 22 3.04 8.33 -5.44
CA GLU A 22 3.63 7.04 -5.84
C GLU A 22 2.89 5.87 -5.18
N ILE A 23 2.52 6.00 -3.90
CA ILE A 23 1.72 4.99 -3.19
C ILE A 23 0.35 4.83 -3.86
N GLU A 24 -0.34 5.94 -4.14
CA GLU A 24 -1.65 5.91 -4.80
C GLU A 24 -1.57 5.26 -6.19
N SER A 25 -0.60 5.64 -7.00
CA SER A 25 -0.37 5.05 -8.33
C SER A 25 -0.06 3.54 -8.25
N ALA A 26 0.73 3.12 -7.26
CA ALA A 26 1.07 1.73 -7.05
C ALA A 26 -0.12 0.87 -6.59
N LEU A 27 -1.07 1.44 -5.84
CA LEU A 27 -2.31 0.78 -5.44
C LEU A 27 -3.31 0.73 -6.61
N LEU A 28 -3.48 1.82 -7.35
CA LEU A 28 -4.33 1.87 -8.54
C LEU A 28 -3.89 0.86 -9.61
N SER A 29 -2.58 0.76 -9.87
CA SER A 29 -2.04 -0.24 -10.81
C SER A 29 -2.24 -1.68 -10.36
N ARG A 30 -2.49 -1.90 -9.07
CA ARG A 30 -2.87 -3.19 -8.48
C ARG A 30 -4.39 -3.39 -8.35
N GLY A 31 -5.19 -2.53 -8.97
CA GLY A 31 -6.65 -2.71 -9.07
C GLY A 31 -7.44 -2.29 -7.83
N PHE A 32 -6.81 -1.64 -6.85
CA PHE A 32 -7.53 -1.04 -5.73
C PHE A 32 -8.40 0.14 -6.19
N GLY A 33 -9.50 0.40 -5.47
CA GLY A 33 -10.39 1.51 -5.79
C GLY A 33 -9.68 2.86 -5.60
N LYS A 34 -10.08 3.87 -6.39
CA LYS A 34 -9.46 5.21 -6.31
C LYS A 34 -9.56 5.83 -4.92
N GLN A 35 -10.74 5.79 -4.30
CA GLN A 35 -10.97 6.40 -2.99
C GLN A 35 -10.13 5.73 -1.89
N GLU A 36 -10.07 4.40 -1.91
CA GLU A 36 -9.26 3.60 -0.99
C GLU A 36 -7.77 3.90 -1.18
N SER A 37 -7.31 3.93 -2.44
CA SER A 37 -5.92 4.21 -2.81
C SER A 37 -5.48 5.61 -2.36
N THR A 38 -6.28 6.65 -2.60
CA THR A 38 -6.00 8.02 -2.15
C THR A 38 -5.96 8.10 -0.61
N CYS A 39 -6.86 7.39 0.08
CA CYS A 39 -6.90 7.39 1.55
C CYS A 39 -5.65 6.72 2.14
N VAL A 40 -5.30 5.52 1.67
CA VAL A 40 -4.12 4.78 2.14
C VAL A 40 -2.84 5.57 1.85
N ALA A 41 -2.73 6.16 0.67
CA ALA A 41 -1.61 7.01 0.29
C ALA A 41 -1.42 8.22 1.21
N ARG A 42 -2.52 8.83 1.68
CA ARG A 42 -2.49 9.94 2.64
C ARG A 42 -2.10 9.48 4.04
N GLU A 43 -2.60 8.33 4.47
CA GLU A 43 -2.31 7.79 5.80
C GLU A 43 -0.88 7.28 5.94
N LEU A 44 -0.29 6.74 4.87
CA LEU A 44 1.08 6.20 4.89
C LEU A 44 2.14 7.20 4.44
N GLY A 45 1.79 8.13 3.54
CA GLY A 45 2.73 9.10 2.98
C GLY A 45 3.40 9.94 4.07
N GLY A 46 4.74 9.87 4.14
CA GLY A 46 5.54 10.61 5.11
C GLY A 46 5.40 10.17 6.58
N ARG A 47 4.63 9.12 6.89
CA ARG A 47 4.50 8.58 8.26
C ARG A 47 5.43 7.39 8.55
N LEU A 48 5.85 6.68 7.50
CA LEU A 48 6.74 5.55 7.58
C LEU A 48 8.19 5.98 7.36
N GLN A 49 9.10 5.32 8.07
CA GLN A 49 10.54 5.50 7.86
C GLN A 49 11.01 4.62 6.70
N GLU A 50 12.18 4.92 6.15
CA GLU A 50 12.79 4.13 5.08
C GLU A 50 12.90 2.64 5.40
N ARG A 51 13.35 2.31 6.62
CA ARG A 51 13.39 0.92 7.10
C ARG A 51 12.04 0.23 7.06
N ASP A 52 10.95 0.96 7.28
CA ASP A 52 9.61 0.38 7.30
C ASP A 52 9.17 0.03 5.88
N TRP A 53 9.49 0.87 4.90
CA TRP A 53 9.24 0.59 3.48
C TRP A 53 10.06 -0.59 2.97
N LEU A 54 11.31 -0.74 3.42
CA LEU A 54 12.14 -1.90 3.10
C LEU A 54 11.54 -3.20 3.66
N LEU A 55 11.08 -3.19 4.92
CA LEU A 55 10.41 -4.35 5.53
C LEU A 55 9.09 -4.69 4.82
N ILE A 56 8.30 -3.69 4.46
CA ILE A 56 7.09 -3.88 3.66
C ILE A 56 7.45 -4.52 2.31
N ALA A 57 8.48 -4.01 1.63
CA ALA A 57 8.90 -4.52 0.32
C ALA A 57 9.43 -5.96 0.39
N GLU A 58 10.17 -6.30 1.44
CA GLU A 58 10.68 -7.65 1.69
C GLU A 58 9.53 -8.63 1.91
N VAL A 59 8.63 -8.33 2.86
CA VAL A 59 7.46 -9.17 3.11
C VAL A 59 6.58 -9.24 1.87
N ALA A 60 6.36 -8.12 1.18
CA ALA A 60 5.62 -8.07 -0.07
C ALA A 60 6.23 -8.97 -1.16
N GLY A 61 7.54 -8.87 -1.38
CA GLY A 61 8.26 -9.64 -2.41
C GLY A 61 8.24 -11.14 -2.16
N ASP A 62 8.40 -11.56 -0.91
CA ASP A 62 8.40 -12.97 -0.52
C ASP A 62 7.00 -13.61 -0.54
N THR A 63 5.98 -12.77 -0.42
CA THR A 63 4.62 -13.20 -0.13
C THR A 63 3.70 -13.17 -1.37
N MET A 64 4.09 -12.44 -2.42
CA MET A 64 3.16 -11.95 -3.44
C MET A 64 3.78 -12.09 -4.83
N ARG A 65 3.42 -13.16 -5.56
CA ARG A 65 3.88 -13.37 -6.94
C ARG A 65 2.92 -12.78 -7.96
N THR A 66 1.62 -12.70 -7.64
CA THR A 66 0.60 -12.20 -8.57
C THR A 66 -0.48 -11.34 -7.88
N GLN A 67 -1.23 -10.58 -8.69
CA GLN A 67 -2.38 -9.78 -8.23
C GLN A 67 -3.57 -10.66 -7.82
N ASP A 68 -3.78 -11.80 -8.49
CA ASP A 68 -4.88 -12.72 -8.17
C ASP A 68 -4.70 -13.33 -6.77
N GLU A 69 -3.45 -13.62 -6.36
CA GLU A 69 -3.13 -14.07 -5.00
C GLU A 69 -3.55 -13.05 -3.92
N TRP A 70 -3.62 -11.74 -4.25
CA TRP A 70 -4.09 -10.71 -3.33
C TRP A 70 -5.60 -10.70 -3.16
N ARG A 71 -6.33 -10.87 -4.26
CA ARG A 71 -7.80 -10.81 -4.26
C ARG A 71 -8.40 -11.98 -3.49
N ASP A 72 -7.78 -13.15 -3.61
CA ASP A 72 -8.33 -14.39 -3.07
C ASP A 72 -7.86 -14.65 -1.62
N MET A 73 -7.08 -13.73 -1.05
CA MET A 73 -6.51 -13.84 0.29
C MET A 73 -7.54 -13.54 1.39
N THR A 74 -7.60 -14.41 2.39
CA THR A 74 -8.42 -14.18 3.59
C THR A 74 -7.76 -13.16 4.53
N VAL A 75 -8.57 -12.55 5.41
CA VAL A 75 -8.06 -11.64 6.45
C VAL A 75 -7.05 -12.34 7.38
N GLY A 76 -7.23 -13.63 7.64
CA GLY A 76 -6.29 -14.43 8.44
C GLY A 76 -4.93 -14.56 7.77
N GLU A 77 -4.91 -14.89 6.48
CA GLU A 77 -3.67 -14.99 5.69
C GLU A 77 -2.94 -13.66 5.57
N ILE A 78 -3.68 -12.56 5.40
CA ILE A 78 -3.11 -11.19 5.43
C ILE A 78 -2.46 -10.92 6.80
N GLY A 79 -3.13 -11.32 7.89
CA GLY A 79 -2.59 -11.21 9.25
C GLY A 79 -1.30 -11.99 9.45
N ASP A 80 -1.25 -13.26 9.03
CA ASP A 80 -0.07 -14.11 9.13
C ASP A 80 1.11 -13.58 8.33
N LYS A 81 0.84 -13.01 7.15
CA LYS A 81 1.85 -12.39 6.29
C LYS A 81 2.39 -11.10 6.92
N LEU A 82 1.51 -10.25 7.45
CA LEU A 82 1.92 -9.03 8.16
C LEU A 82 2.67 -9.35 9.46
N ALA A 83 2.37 -10.44 10.15
CA ALA A 83 3.10 -10.87 11.35
C ALA A 83 4.60 -11.12 11.07
N ARG A 84 4.97 -11.45 9.83
CA ARG A 84 6.37 -11.61 9.40
C ARG A 84 7.17 -10.31 9.43
N LEU A 85 6.50 -9.15 9.44
CA LEU A 85 7.17 -7.86 9.60
C LEU A 85 7.91 -7.76 10.94
N GLY A 86 7.50 -8.52 11.96
CA GLY A 86 8.14 -8.53 13.28
C GLY A 86 8.06 -7.19 14.04
N ASP A 87 7.41 -6.18 13.47
CA ASP A 87 7.30 -4.83 14.02
C ASP A 87 5.82 -4.50 14.26
N THR A 88 5.41 -4.58 15.53
CA THR A 88 4.01 -4.35 15.94
C THR A 88 3.55 -2.92 15.62
N ARG A 89 4.45 -1.94 15.67
CA ARG A 89 4.13 -0.54 15.33
C ARG A 89 3.78 -0.45 13.86
N LEU A 90 4.60 -1.05 13.00
CA LEU A 90 4.38 -1.06 11.56
C LEU A 90 3.09 -1.79 11.19
N ILE A 91 2.89 -2.98 11.74
CA ILE A 91 1.66 -3.78 11.54
C ILE A 91 0.43 -2.97 11.92
N SER A 92 0.43 -2.34 13.10
CA SER A 92 -0.71 -1.53 13.56
C SER A 92 -0.98 -0.32 12.66
N THR A 93 0.08 0.27 12.09
CA THR A 93 -0.02 1.40 11.17
C THR A 93 -0.65 0.98 9.85
N LEU A 94 -0.17 -0.14 9.27
CA LEU A 94 -0.70 -0.70 8.03
C LEU A 94 -2.15 -1.15 8.18
N MET A 95 -2.48 -1.85 9.27
CA MET A 95 -3.86 -2.26 9.56
C MET A 95 -4.79 -1.06 9.74
N ARG A 96 -4.36 -0.03 10.47
CA ARG A 96 -5.17 1.19 10.67
C ARG A 96 -5.38 1.94 9.36
N ALA A 97 -4.36 2.06 8.52
CA ALA A 97 -4.50 2.68 7.20
C ALA A 97 -5.42 1.86 6.30
N GLY A 98 -5.21 0.55 6.19
CA GLY A 98 -6.01 -0.34 5.35
C GLY A 98 -7.48 -0.42 5.79
N LEU A 99 -7.72 -0.78 7.05
CA LEU A 99 -9.08 -0.92 7.60
C LEU A 99 -9.77 0.44 7.74
N GLY A 100 -9.06 1.48 8.18
CA GLY A 100 -9.62 2.83 8.27
C GLY A 100 -10.09 3.32 6.91
N CYS A 101 -9.29 3.12 5.87
CA CYS A 101 -9.62 3.56 4.52
C CYS A 101 -10.66 2.69 3.80
N SER A 102 -10.74 1.39 4.12
CA SER A 102 -11.82 0.54 3.59
C SER A 102 -13.17 0.85 4.23
N LEU A 103 -13.19 1.14 5.53
CA LEU A 103 -14.41 1.55 6.25
C LEU A 103 -14.89 2.94 5.80
N LEU A 104 -13.98 3.91 5.68
CA LEU A 104 -14.29 5.26 5.16
C LEU A 104 -14.72 5.25 3.68
N GLY A 105 -14.33 4.22 2.91
CA GLY A 105 -14.82 3.97 1.55
C GLY A 105 -16.29 3.53 1.49
N GLY A 106 -16.88 3.09 2.60
CA GLY A 106 -18.28 2.69 2.73
C GLY A 106 -19.24 3.80 3.22
N GLU A 107 -18.71 4.92 3.72
CA GLU A 107 -19.50 5.93 4.44
C GLU A 107 -20.15 7.01 3.56
N ARG A 108 -20.55 6.65 2.33
CA ARG A 108 -21.56 7.44 1.58
C ARG A 108 -22.95 6.79 1.49
N VAL A 109 -23.26 5.76 2.30
CA VAL A 109 -24.63 5.22 2.43
C VAL A 109 -25.25 5.41 3.83
N ALA A 110 -24.56 6.01 4.81
CA ALA A 110 -25.11 6.24 6.15
C ALA A 110 -24.88 7.65 6.71
N GLY A 111 -24.91 8.67 5.84
CA GLY A 111 -24.83 10.08 6.25
C GLY A 111 -25.63 11.03 5.35
N GLY A 112 -26.52 10.48 4.52
CA GLY A 112 -27.45 11.21 3.67
C GLY A 112 -28.90 10.99 4.11
N ALA A 113 -29.17 11.08 5.41
CA ALA A 113 -30.51 11.23 5.95
C ALA A 113 -30.41 12.17 7.16
N THR A 114 -31.20 13.24 7.13
CA THR A 114 -31.34 14.36 8.09
C THR A 114 -30.16 15.33 8.11
N LEU A 115 -30.29 16.60 7.70
CA LEU A 115 -31.43 17.54 7.69
C LEU A 115 -31.54 18.28 6.34
#